data_AF-A0AAW1LMP9-F1
#
_entry.id   AF-A0AAW1LMP9-F1
#
_cell.length_a   1.000
_cell.length_b   1.000
_cell.length_c   1.000
_cell.angle_alpha   90.00
_cell.angle_beta   90.00
_cell.angle_gamma   90.00
#
_symmetry.space_group_name_H-M   'P 1'
#
loop_
_entity.id
_entity.type
_entity.pdbx_description
1 polymer ?
#
loop_
_entity_poly.entity_id
_entity_poly.type
_entity_poly.pdbx_seq_one_letter_code
_entity_poly.pdbx_strand_id
1 'polypeptide(L)'
;MYEDCGICNAKVKQNDTSVICSGLCGKPYHNRCINLTAKDCQFILSLNNLKWFCENCLLSFNNYFEMNKKVEDLKKTMNVEMNKIYTAIKGSQLDQKSAQKTFAEWVSYNMPNRRGYNQNQKGSDQKIKELQRRNP
;
A
#
# COMPACT_ATOMS: atom_id res chain seq x y z
N MET A 1 -43.27 3.10 -10.95
CA MET A 1 -42.40 4.22 -11.38
C MET A 1 -41.90 3.92 -12.78
N TYR A 2 -41.80 4.94 -13.64
CA TYR A 2 -41.22 4.78 -14.98
C TYR A 2 -39.81 5.36 -14.97
N GLU A 3 -38.84 4.60 -15.45
CA GLU A 3 -37.45 5.02 -15.56
C GLU A 3 -37.05 5.16 -17.03
N ASP A 4 -36.06 6.01 -17.30
CA ASP A 4 -35.61 6.28 -18.65
C ASP A 4 -34.63 5.20 -19.13
N CYS A 5 -34.82 4.75 -20.36
CA CYS A 5 -33.94 3.79 -21.00
C CYS A 5 -32.51 4.34 -21.06
N GLY A 6 -31.53 3.54 -20.61
CA GLY A 6 -30.13 3.96 -20.58
C GLY A 6 -29.45 4.20 -21.93
N ILE A 7 -30.16 4.02 -23.05
CA ILE A 7 -29.65 4.29 -24.42
C ILE A 7 -30.48 5.39 -25.10
N CYS A 8 -31.79 5.19 -25.26
CA CYS A 8 -32.63 6.10 -26.03
C CYS A 8 -33.26 7.22 -25.19
N ASN A 9 -33.07 7.21 -23.85
CA ASN A 9 -33.65 8.14 -22.88
C ASN A 9 -35.19 8.23 -22.92
N ALA A 10 -35.87 7.32 -23.63
CA ALA A 10 -37.32 7.22 -23.60
C ALA A 10 -37.76 6.44 -22.37
N LYS A 11 -38.93 6.79 -21.81
CA LYS A 11 -39.51 6.09 -20.66
C LYS A 11 -39.75 4.62 -20.97
N VAL A 12 -39.25 3.74 -20.11
CA VAL A 12 -39.55 2.31 -20.13
C VAL A 12 -40.84 2.09 -19.36
N LYS A 13 -41.88 1.62 -20.07
CA LYS A 13 -43.18 1.31 -19.48
C LYS A 13 -43.19 -0.09 -18.87
N GLN A 14 -44.10 -0.34 -17.94
CA GLN A 14 -44.25 -1.64 -17.28
C GLN A 14 -44.57 -2.79 -18.27
N ASN A 15 -45.18 -2.46 -19.42
CA ASN A 15 -45.50 -3.42 -20.47
C ASN A 15 -44.41 -3.53 -21.54
N ASP A 16 -43.35 -2.72 -21.48
CA ASP A 16 -42.25 -2.80 -22.42
C ASP A 16 -41.36 -3.99 -22.07
N THR A 17 -40.96 -4.77 -23.07
CA THR A 17 -39.92 -5.79 -22.87
C THR A 17 -38.58 -5.09 -22.63
N SER A 18 -38.07 -5.20 -21.41
CA SER A 18 -36.87 -4.52 -20.97
C SER A 18 -36.08 -5.38 -19.99
N VAL A 19 -34.80 -5.09 -19.86
CA VAL A 19 -33.91 -5.67 -18.86
C VAL A 19 -33.29 -4.56 -18.03
N ILE A 20 -33.03 -4.85 -16.76
CA ILE A 20 -32.37 -3.91 -15.85
C ILE A 20 -30.90 -4.29 -15.75
N CYS A 21 -30.02 -3.31 -15.92
CA CYS A 21 -28.59 -3.52 -15.69
C CYS A 21 -28.35 -3.84 -14.22
N SER A 22 -27.77 -5.01 -13.95
CA SER A 22 -27.34 -5.44 -12.61
C SER A 22 -26.05 -4.75 -12.13
N GLY A 23 -25.47 -3.89 -12.95
CA GLY A 23 -24.31 -3.08 -12.61
C GLY A 23 -24.68 -1.85 -11.79
N LEU A 24 -23.70 -0.97 -11.58
CA LEU A 24 -23.84 0.22 -10.75
C LEU A 24 -24.87 1.23 -11.29
N CYS A 25 -25.16 1.22 -12.59
CA CYS A 25 -26.11 2.18 -13.15
C CYS A 25 -27.56 1.87 -12.80
N GLY A 26 -27.93 0.60 -12.56
CA GLY A 26 -29.31 0.18 -12.25
C GLY A 26 -30.36 0.51 -13.31
N LYS A 27 -29.97 1.05 -14.47
CA LYS A 27 -30.92 1.59 -15.45
C LYS A 27 -31.64 0.47 -16.21
N PRO A 28 -32.90 0.69 -16.63
CA PRO A 28 -33.59 -0.19 -17.55
C PRO A 28 -33.15 0.06 -18.99
N TYR A 29 -33.28 -0.96 -19.83
CA TYR A 29 -32.96 -0.90 -21.25
C TYR A 29 -34.05 -1.62 -22.05
N HIS A 30 -34.63 -0.95 -23.06
CA HIS A 30 -35.53 -1.61 -23.99
C HIS A 30 -34.78 -2.72 -24.73
N ASN A 31 -35.41 -3.87 -24.92
CA ASN A 31 -34.81 -5.00 -25.65
C ASN A 31 -34.29 -4.58 -27.04
N ARG A 32 -35.04 -3.75 -27.77
CA ARG A 32 -34.64 -3.20 -29.08
C ARG A 32 -33.40 -2.29 -29.02
N CYS A 33 -33.19 -1.59 -27.91
CA CYS A 33 -32.05 -0.68 -27.77
C CYS A 33 -30.74 -1.44 -27.52
N ILE A 34 -30.83 -2.69 -27.05
CA ILE A 34 -29.70 -3.59 -26.78
C ILE A 34 -29.69 -4.79 -27.74
N ASN A 35 -30.43 -4.71 -28.85
CA ASN A 35 -30.52 -5.74 -29.89
C ASN A 35 -30.89 -7.15 -29.39
N LEU A 36 -31.73 -7.25 -28.36
CA LEU A 36 -32.28 -8.51 -27.88
C LEU A 36 -33.70 -8.73 -28.40
N THR A 37 -33.99 -9.96 -28.82
CA THR A 37 -35.39 -10.34 -29.11
C THR A 37 -36.20 -10.37 -27.82
N ALA A 38 -37.52 -10.23 -27.92
CA ALA A 38 -38.39 -10.31 -26.75
C ALA A 38 -38.28 -11.67 -26.03
N LYS A 39 -38.07 -12.75 -26.80
CA LYS A 39 -37.87 -14.10 -26.27
C LYS A 39 -36.57 -14.20 -25.48
N ASP A 40 -35.47 -13.65 -26.00
CA ASP A 40 -34.18 -13.68 -25.30
C ASP A 40 -34.22 -12.85 -24.01
N CYS A 41 -34.88 -11.68 -24.04
CA CYS A 41 -35.11 -10.90 -22.82
C CYS A 41 -35.90 -11.69 -21.78
N GLN A 42 -37.00 -12.34 -22.17
CA GLN A 42 -37.78 -13.17 -21.25
C GLN A 42 -36.98 -14.35 -20.70
N PHE A 43 -36.15 -14.98 -21.54
CA PHE A 43 -35.25 -16.06 -21.11
C PHE A 43 -34.21 -15.57 -20.11
N ILE A 44 -33.61 -14.40 -20.34
CA ILE A 44 -32.65 -13.80 -19.39
C ILE A 44 -33.35 -13.50 -18.06
N LEU A 45 -34.55 -12.91 -18.10
CA LEU A 45 -35.32 -12.58 -16.90
C LEU A 45 -35.84 -13.80 -16.14
N SER A 46 -36.00 -14.96 -16.78
CA SER A 46 -36.44 -16.20 -16.11
C SER A 46 -35.31 -16.90 -15.36
N LEU A 47 -34.05 -16.55 -15.63
CA LEU A 47 -32.88 -17.13 -14.98
C LEU A 47 -32.47 -16.31 -13.76
N ASN A 48 -32.86 -16.77 -12.57
CA ASN A 48 -32.54 -16.07 -11.30
C ASN A 48 -31.04 -15.86 -11.04
N ASN A 49 -30.18 -16.69 -11.64
CA ASN A 49 -28.72 -16.62 -11.47
C ASN A 49 -28.02 -15.85 -12.58
N LEU A 50 -28.74 -15.41 -13.62
CA LEU A 50 -28.16 -14.66 -14.71
C LEU A 50 -28.30 -13.17 -14.45
N LYS A 51 -27.18 -12.45 -14.48
CA LYS A 51 -27.15 -11.00 -14.36
C LYS A 51 -26.74 -10.39 -15.69
N TRP A 52 -27.57 -9.50 -16.20
CA TRP A 52 -27.26 -8.73 -17.40
C TRP A 52 -26.61 -7.40 -17.03
N PHE A 53 -25.60 -6.98 -17.79
CA PHE A 53 -24.87 -5.73 -17.60
C PHE A 53 -24.83 -4.95 -18.91
N CYS A 54 -25.07 -3.63 -18.84
CA CYS A 54 -24.84 -2.77 -19.98
C CYS A 54 -23.33 -2.61 -20.25
N GLU A 55 -22.97 -2.23 -21.48
CA GLU A 55 -21.58 -2.10 -21.93
C GLU A 55 -20.74 -1.21 -21.01
N ASN A 56 -21.27 -0.06 -20.60
CA ASN A 56 -20.57 0.87 -19.71
C ASN A 56 -20.23 0.25 -18.34
N CYS A 57 -21.18 -0.51 -17.77
CA CYS A 57 -20.93 -1.22 -16.52
C CYS A 57 -19.93 -2.36 -16.73
N LEU A 58 -20.03 -3.09 -17.84
CA LEU A 58 -19.09 -4.16 -18.18
C LEU A 58 -17.65 -3.63 -18.33
N LEU A 59 -17.47 -2.50 -19.02
CA LEU A 59 -16.18 -1.83 -19.14
C LEU A 59 -15.62 -1.41 -17.77
N SER A 60 -16.49 -0.89 -16.89
CA SER A 60 -16.10 -0.50 -15.53
C SER A 60 -15.61 -1.71 -14.72
N PHE A 61 -16.29 -2.85 -14.84
CA PHE A 61 -15.86 -4.10 -14.20
C PHE A 61 -14.51 -4.58 -14.75
N ASN A 62 -14.32 -4.57 -16.07
CA ASN A 62 -13.06 -4.99 -16.68
C ASN A 62 -11.89 -4.11 -16.21
N ASN A 63 -12.09 -2.80 -16.17
CA ASN A 63 -11.09 -1.86 -15.65
C ASN A 63 -10.75 -2.15 -14.19
N TYR A 64 -11.74 -2.45 -13.35
CA TYR A 64 -11.52 -2.83 -11.96
C TYR A 64 -10.66 -4.10 -11.84
N PHE A 65 -10.93 -5.13 -12.66
CA PHE A 65 -10.13 -6.35 -12.69
C PHE A 65 -8.67 -6.07 -13.11
N GLU A 66 -8.48 -5.25 -14.15
CA GLU A 66 -7.13 -4.88 -14.60
C GLU A 66 -6.36 -4.06 -13.55
N MET A 67 -7.03 -3.11 -12.88
CA MET A 67 -6.43 -2.34 -11.80
C MET A 67 -6.02 -3.24 -10.64
N ASN A 68 -6.87 -4.19 -10.23
CA ASN A 68 -6.52 -5.13 -9.17
C ASN A 68 -5.33 -6.01 -9.54
N LYS A 69 -5.24 -6.47 -10.80
CA LYS A 69 -4.06 -7.19 -11.28
C LYS A 69 -2.80 -6.35 -11.15
N LYS A 70 -2.84 -5.07 -11.58
CA LYS A 70 -1.71 -4.14 -11.44
C LYS A 70 -1.33 -3.90 -9.99
N VAL A 71 -2.31 -3.77 -9.09
CA VAL A 71 -2.07 -3.61 -7.64
C VAL A 71 -1.36 -4.84 -7.08
N GLU A 72 -1.78 -6.05 -7.46
CA GLU A 72 -1.12 -7.28 -7.01
C GLU A 72 0.30 -7.42 -7.57
N ASP A 73 0.53 -7.06 -8.83
CA ASP A 73 1.86 -7.06 -9.41
C ASP A 73 2.78 -6.04 -8.72
N LEU A 74 2.28 -4.83 -8.44
CA LEU A 74 3.01 -3.81 -7.67
C LEU A 74 3.35 -4.28 -6.26
N LYS A 75 2.42 -4.95 -5.56
CA LYS A 75 2.70 -5.53 -4.24
C LYS A 75 3.85 -6.54 -4.29
N LYS A 76 3.88 -7.40 -5.32
CA LYS A 76 4.97 -8.37 -5.50
C LYS A 76 6.30 -7.66 -5.72
N THR A 77 6.34 -6.66 -6.61
CA THR A 77 7.56 -5.87 -6.86
C THR A 77 8.03 -5.18 -5.58
N MET A 78 7.12 -4.54 -4.84
CA MET A 78 7.45 -3.85 -3.60
C MET A 78 8.01 -4.82 -2.55
N ASN A 79 7.43 -6.01 -2.42
CA ASN A 79 7.96 -7.03 -1.50
C ASN A 79 9.37 -7.49 -1.87
N VAL A 80 9.67 -7.63 -3.16
CA VAL A 80 11.03 -7.96 -3.63
C VAL A 80 12.02 -6.85 -3.27
N GLU A 81 11.68 -5.59 -3.55
CA GLU A 81 12.55 -4.46 -3.24
C GLU A 81 12.74 -4.26 -1.72
N MET A 82 11.68 -4.41 -0.94
CA MET A 82 11.76 -4.37 0.53
C MET A 82 12.70 -5.43 1.08
N ASN A 83 12.66 -6.65 0.54
CA ASN A 83 13.58 -7.71 0.96
C ASN A 83 15.04 -7.38 0.63
N LYS A 84 15.32 -6.78 -0.53
CA LYS A 84 16.67 -6.32 -0.90
C LYS A 84 17.17 -5.22 0.04
N ILE A 85 16.31 -4.28 0.41
CA ILE A 85 16.67 -3.22 1.38
C ILE A 85 16.97 -3.84 2.75
N TYR A 86 16.13 -4.77 3.21
CA TYR A 86 16.33 -5.44 4.49
C TYR A 86 17.66 -6.20 4.55
N THR A 87 18.02 -6.94 3.49
CA THR A 87 19.29 -7.66 3.43
C THR A 87 20.49 -6.70 3.39
N ALA A 88 20.40 -5.59 2.66
CA ALA A 88 21.44 -4.58 2.61
C ALA A 88 21.69 -3.94 3.99
N ILE A 89 20.61 -3.54 4.69
CA ILE A 89 20.71 -2.96 6.05
C ILE A 89 21.37 -3.96 7.01
N LYS A 90 20.95 -5.23 6.96
CA LYS A 90 21.53 -6.26 7.82
C LYS A 90 23.01 -6.49 7.53
N GLY A 91 23.41 -6.48 6.26
CA GLY A 91 24.82 -6.55 5.85
C GLY A 91 25.63 -5.39 6.42
N SER A 92 25.19 -4.15 6.20
CA SER A 92 25.90 -2.97 6.69
C SER A 92 26.04 -2.92 8.22
N GLN A 93 25.04 -3.43 8.97
CA GLN A 93 25.15 -3.55 10.43
C GLN A 93 26.21 -4.56 10.87
N LEU A 94 26.37 -5.67 10.14
CA LEU A 94 27.42 -6.66 10.38
C LEU A 94 28.80 -6.08 10.07
N ASP A 95 28.92 -5.32 8.99
CA ASP A 95 30.16 -4.67 8.60
C ASP A 95 30.60 -3.63 9.63
N GLN A 96 29.65 -2.80 10.13
CA GLN A 96 29.92 -1.84 11.22
C GLN A 96 30.41 -2.52 12.50
N LYS A 97 29.78 -3.63 12.91
CA LYS A 97 30.20 -4.38 14.10
C LYS A 97 31.59 -4.99 13.93
N SER A 98 31.88 -5.50 12.75
CA SER A 98 33.19 -6.07 12.43
C SER A 98 34.28 -5.00 12.45
N ALA A 99 34.03 -3.84 11.84
CA ALA A 99 34.94 -2.70 11.87
C ALA A 99 35.20 -2.17 13.29
N GLN A 100 34.16 -2.09 14.13
CA GLN A 100 34.29 -1.70 15.54
C GLN A 100 35.18 -2.69 16.32
N LYS A 101 35.02 -3.99 16.07
CA LYS A 101 35.84 -5.04 16.71
C LYS A 101 37.31 -4.91 16.28
N THR A 102 37.59 -4.82 14.98
CA THR A 102 38.96 -4.67 14.46
C THR A 102 39.63 -3.41 14.99
N PHE A 103 38.89 -2.30 15.08
CA PHE A 103 39.40 -1.07 15.68
C PHE A 103 39.71 -1.23 17.16
N ALA A 104 38.83 -1.87 17.94
CA ALA A 104 39.08 -2.13 19.36
C ALA A 104 40.31 -3.02 19.59
N GLU A 105 40.53 -4.04 18.75
CA GLU A 105 41.72 -4.88 18.77
C GLU A 105 42.99 -4.08 18.43
N TRP A 106 42.94 -3.25 17.38
CA TRP A 106 44.06 -2.37 17.01
C TRP A 106 44.42 -1.38 18.12
N VAL A 107 43.42 -0.75 18.76
CA VAL A 107 43.63 0.17 19.88
C VAL A 107 44.27 -0.56 21.06
N SER A 108 43.82 -1.77 21.38
CA SER A 108 44.37 -2.56 22.48
C SER A 108 45.84 -2.94 22.24
N TYR A 109 46.20 -3.23 20.99
CA TYR A 109 47.57 -3.59 20.61
C TYR A 109 48.52 -2.38 20.55
N ASN A 110 48.07 -1.26 19.97
CA ASN A 110 48.94 -0.10 19.69
C ASN A 110 48.92 0.97 20.79
N MET A 111 47.95 0.94 21.71
CA MET A 111 47.88 1.87 22.85
C MET A 111 47.73 1.13 24.19
N PRO A 112 48.71 0.29 24.59
CA PRO A 112 48.58 -0.57 25.78
C PRO A 112 48.54 0.17 27.12
N ASN A 113 48.88 1.47 27.16
CA ASN A 113 49.16 2.18 28.42
C ASN A 113 48.33 3.46 28.61
N ARG A 114 47.00 3.33 28.76
CA ARG A 114 46.11 4.41 29.25
C ARG A 114 45.74 4.30 30.74
N ARG A 115 46.44 3.48 31.54
CA ARG A 115 46.20 3.40 33.00
C ARG A 115 46.86 4.53 33.81
N GLY A 116 47.69 5.38 33.21
CA GLY A 116 48.45 6.42 33.94
C GLY A 116 47.77 7.79 34.08
N TYR A 117 46.71 8.09 33.33
CA TYR A 117 46.18 9.46 33.21
C TYR A 117 44.97 9.76 34.12
N ASN A 118 44.82 9.06 35.25
CA ASN A 118 43.67 9.26 36.15
C ASN A 118 44.05 9.47 37.63
N GLN A 119 45.33 9.72 37.94
CA GLN A 119 45.75 10.07 39.31
C GLN A 119 45.93 11.59 39.54
N ASN A 120 45.97 12.42 38.49
CA ASN A 120 46.18 13.87 38.64
C ASN A 120 44.90 14.74 38.62
N GLN A 121 43.70 14.17 38.40
CA GLN A 121 42.45 14.96 38.43
C GLN A 121 41.84 15.13 39.83
N LYS A 122 42.19 14.28 40.82
CA LYS A 122 41.69 14.45 42.20
C LYS A 122 42.34 15.64 42.94
N GLY A 123 43.51 16.10 42.51
CA GLY A 123 44.23 17.22 43.15
C GLY A 123 43.77 18.60 42.70
N SER A 124 43.24 18.75 41.48
CA SER A 124 42.78 20.04 40.94
C SER A 124 41.40 20.44 41.48
N ASP A 125 40.51 19.49 41.73
CA ASP A 125 39.13 19.76 42.16
C ASP A 125 39.04 20.20 43.64
N GLN A 126 39.99 19.78 44.48
CA GLN A 126 40.06 20.25 45.87
C GLN A 126 40.55 21.71 45.95
N LYS A 127 41.49 22.11 45.09
CA LYS A 127 42.06 23.47 45.09
C LYS A 127 41.05 24.54 44.62
N ILE A 128 40.13 24.17 43.72
CA ILE A 128 39.08 25.08 43.22
C ILE A 128 37.98 25.30 44.27
N LYS A 129 37.60 24.26 45.02
CA LYS A 129 36.60 24.38 46.11
C LYS A 129 37.08 25.20 47.31
N GLU A 130 38.39 25.30 47.52
CA GLU A 130 38.97 26.05 48.64
C GLU A 130 39.16 27.54 48.33
N LEU A 131 39.36 27.90 47.06
CA LEU A 131 39.37 29.29 46.59
C LEU A 131 37.98 29.94 46.59
N GLN A 132 36.92 29.16 46.37
CA GLN A 132 35.53 29.65 46.39
C GLN A 132 34.96 29.86 47.81
N ARG A 133 35.66 29.44 48.86
CA ARG A 133 35.26 29.66 50.27
C ARG A 133 35.92 30.89 50.92
N ARG A 134 36.90 31.51 50.26
CA ARG A 134 37.69 32.61 50.84
C ARG A 134 37.34 34.02 50.34
N ASN A 135 36.36 34.16 49.45
CA ASN A 135 35.81 35.46 49.06
C ASN A 135 34.28 35.42 49.20
N PRO A 136 33.72 35.91 50.32
CA PRO A 136 32.28 36.18 50.42
C PRO A 136 31.85 37.33 49.50
#